data_AF-A0A8I5QKZ2-F1
#
_entry.id   AF-A0A8I5QKZ2-F1
#
_cell.length_a   1.000
_cell.length_b   1.000
_cell.length_c   1.000
_cell.angle_alpha   90.00
_cell.angle_beta   90.00
_cell.angle_gamma   90.00
#
_symmetry.space_group_name_H-M   'P 1'
#
loop_
_entity.id
_entity.type
_entity.pdbx_description
1 polymer ?
#
loop_
_entity_poly.entity_id
_entity_poly.type
_entity_poly.pdbx_seq_one_letter_code
_entity_poly.pdbx_strand_id
1 'polypeptide(L)'
;MTLLHYTCKSGAHGIGDVETAVKFATQLIDLGADISLRSRWTNMNALHYAAYFDVPELIRVILKTSKPKDVDATCSDFNFGTALHIAAYNLCAGAVKCLLEQGANPAFRNDKGQIPADVVPDPVDMPLEMADAAATAKEIKQMLLDAVPLSCNISKAMLPNYDHVTGKAMLTSLGLKLGDRVVIAGQKVFLHLFQR
;
A
#
# COMPACT_ATOMS: atom_id res chain seq x y z
N MET A 1 6.96 7.59 22.35
CA MET A 1 6.14 6.42 22.00
C MET A 1 4.82 6.57 22.71
N THR A 2 3.70 6.39 22.01
CA THR A 2 2.34 6.43 22.61
C THR A 2 1.87 5.02 22.92
N LEU A 3 0.75 4.86 23.65
CA LEU A 3 0.16 3.55 23.93
C LEU A 3 -0.12 2.76 22.63
N LEU A 4 -0.63 3.42 21.59
CA LEU A 4 -0.86 2.79 20.28
C LEU A 4 0.40 2.15 19.68
N HIS A 5 1.58 2.76 19.89
CA HIS A 5 2.83 2.17 19.39
C HIS A 5 3.17 0.86 20.13
N TYR A 6 2.98 0.82 21.45
CA TYR A 6 3.20 -0.39 22.23
C TYR A 6 2.17 -1.47 21.90
N THR A 7 0.92 -1.09 21.62
CA THR A 7 -0.14 -2.01 21.18
C THR A 7 0.21 -2.70 19.87
N CYS A 8 0.85 -1.99 18.93
CA CYS A 8 1.35 -2.59 17.68
C CYS A 8 2.36 -3.71 17.94
N LYS A 9 3.26 -3.54 18.92
CA LYS A 9 4.23 -4.57 19.30
C LYS A 9 3.55 -5.75 20.01
N SER A 10 2.61 -5.49 20.93
CA SER A 10 1.94 -6.55 21.68
C SER A 10 1.00 -7.41 20.84
N GLY A 11 0.54 -6.92 19.68
CA GLY A 11 -0.27 -7.70 18.75
C GLY A 11 0.55 -8.63 17.83
N ALA A 12 1.88 -8.58 17.89
CA ALA A 12 2.75 -9.38 17.04
C ALA A 12 2.73 -10.87 17.43
N HIS A 13 2.75 -11.75 16.43
CA HIS A 13 2.81 -13.18 16.65
C HIS A 13 4.05 -13.56 17.51
N GLY A 14 3.83 -14.42 18.51
CA GLY A 14 4.88 -14.85 19.45
C GLY A 14 5.25 -13.82 20.54
N ILE A 15 4.68 -12.61 20.51
CA ILE A 15 4.92 -11.57 21.54
C ILE A 15 3.70 -11.38 22.44
N GLY A 16 2.49 -11.37 21.88
CA GLY A 16 1.27 -11.22 22.66
C GLY A 16 0.02 -11.63 21.90
N ASP A 17 -1.14 -11.20 22.40
CA ASP A 17 -2.45 -11.56 21.87
C ASP A 17 -3.02 -10.45 20.96
N VAL A 18 -3.22 -10.79 19.68
CA VAL A 18 -3.71 -9.86 18.67
C VAL A 18 -5.12 -9.36 18.96
N GLU A 19 -5.99 -10.21 19.51
CA GLU A 19 -7.38 -9.82 19.80
C GLU A 19 -7.46 -8.77 20.91
N THR A 20 -6.70 -8.97 21.99
CA THR A 20 -6.58 -8.00 23.09
C THR A 20 -5.94 -6.71 22.60
N ALA A 21 -4.90 -6.79 21.78
CA ALA A 21 -4.27 -5.61 21.19
C ALA A 21 -5.26 -4.82 20.32
N VAL A 22 -6.05 -5.48 19.48
CA VAL A 22 -7.09 -4.87 18.64
C VAL A 22 -8.17 -4.20 19.48
N LYS A 23 -8.68 -4.88 20.52
CA LYS A 23 -9.67 -4.32 21.44
C LYS A 23 -9.14 -3.06 22.13
N PHE A 24 -7.89 -3.11 22.61
CA PHE A 24 -7.26 -1.98 23.29
C PHE A 24 -6.99 -0.81 22.34
N ALA A 25 -6.47 -1.06 21.14
CA ALA A 25 -6.27 -0.04 20.12
C ALA A 25 -7.59 0.65 19.72
N THR A 26 -8.66 -0.14 19.55
CA THR A 26 -9.99 0.39 19.24
C THR A 26 -10.48 1.33 20.33
N GLN A 27 -10.40 0.92 21.60
CA GLN A 27 -10.77 1.77 22.74
C GLN A 27 -9.93 3.07 22.80
N LEU A 28 -8.62 2.99 22.57
CA LEU A 28 -7.77 4.18 22.55
C LEU A 28 -8.21 5.17 21.46
N ILE A 29 -8.49 4.67 20.25
CA ILE A 29 -8.95 5.50 19.13
C ILE A 29 -10.33 6.10 19.43
N ASP A 30 -11.26 5.31 19.99
CA ASP A 30 -12.60 5.78 20.38
C ASP A 30 -12.54 6.88 21.46
N LEU A 31 -11.51 6.83 22.34
CA LEU A 31 -11.23 7.87 23.33
C LEU A 31 -10.48 9.10 22.75
N GLY A 32 -10.23 9.13 21.45
CA GLY A 32 -9.59 10.25 20.76
C GLY A 32 -8.06 10.20 20.74
N ALA A 33 -7.45 9.01 20.88
CA ALA A 33 -6.01 8.87 20.70
C ALA A 33 -5.58 9.31 19.29
N ASP A 34 -4.62 10.23 19.23
CA ASP A 34 -4.08 10.73 17.97
C ASP A 34 -3.13 9.70 17.34
N ILE A 35 -3.58 9.11 16.24
CA ILE A 35 -2.86 8.11 15.44
C ILE A 35 -1.69 8.70 14.63
N SER A 36 -1.65 10.03 14.46
CA SER A 36 -0.62 10.73 13.69
C SER A 36 0.66 10.95 14.50
N LEU A 37 0.59 10.81 15.82
CA LEU A 37 1.73 10.98 16.73
C LEU A 37 2.89 10.05 16.35
N ARG A 38 4.09 10.62 16.39
CA ARG A 38 5.31 9.95 15.97
C ARG A 38 6.22 9.65 17.15
N SER A 39 6.92 8.52 17.06
CA SER A 39 8.07 8.20 17.89
C SER A 39 9.15 9.27 17.76
N ARG A 40 9.70 9.74 18.90
CA ARG A 40 10.84 10.66 18.90
C ARG A 40 12.13 10.05 18.35
N TRP A 41 12.25 8.72 18.36
CA TRP A 41 13.50 8.02 18.05
C TRP A 41 13.56 7.62 16.58
N THR A 42 12.43 7.15 16.03
CA THR A 42 12.33 6.60 14.67
C THR A 42 11.47 7.45 13.74
N ASN A 43 10.80 8.49 14.25
CA ASN A 43 9.86 9.30 13.47
C ASN A 43 8.69 8.49 12.86
N MET A 44 8.49 7.25 13.33
CA MET A 44 7.41 6.35 12.92
C MET A 44 6.15 6.63 13.74
N ASN A 45 4.98 6.58 13.10
CA ASN A 45 3.68 6.56 13.77
C ASN A 45 3.20 5.10 14.02
N ALA A 46 2.00 4.92 14.60
CA ALA A 46 1.45 3.60 14.89
C ALA A 46 1.32 2.69 13.65
N LEU A 47 0.94 3.24 12.48
CA LEU A 47 0.81 2.47 11.25
C LEU A 47 2.13 1.83 10.81
N HIS A 48 3.23 2.57 10.89
CA HIS A 48 4.56 2.04 10.57
C HIS A 48 4.97 0.91 11.52
N TYR A 49 4.61 1.01 12.81
CA TYR A 49 4.88 -0.05 13.78
C TYR A 49 4.03 -1.31 13.56
N ALA A 50 2.75 -1.15 13.21
CA ALA A 50 1.90 -2.29 12.85
C ALA A 50 2.42 -3.02 11.60
N ALA A 51 2.95 -2.26 10.62
CA ALA A 51 3.60 -2.81 9.44
C ALA A 51 4.93 -3.51 9.76
N TYR A 52 5.75 -2.90 10.62
CA TYR A 52 7.04 -3.45 11.05
C TYR A 52 6.90 -4.82 11.75
N PHE A 53 5.84 -4.99 12.53
CA PHE A 53 5.59 -6.19 13.33
C PHE A 53 4.62 -7.21 12.67
N ASP A 54 4.25 -6.99 11.41
CA ASP A 54 3.31 -7.82 10.65
C ASP A 54 1.95 -8.03 11.34
N VAL A 55 1.29 -6.94 11.76
CA VAL A 55 -0.01 -6.98 12.45
C VAL A 55 -1.12 -6.35 11.59
N PRO A 56 -1.63 -7.07 10.57
CA PRO A 56 -2.63 -6.54 9.65
C PRO A 56 -3.96 -6.16 10.31
N GLU A 57 -4.33 -6.78 11.43
CA GLU A 57 -5.53 -6.43 12.20
C GLU A 57 -5.43 -5.01 12.76
N LEU A 58 -4.25 -4.63 13.27
CA LEU A 58 -4.03 -3.29 13.79
C LEU A 58 -3.90 -2.27 12.67
N ILE A 59 -3.36 -2.64 11.51
CA ILE A 59 -3.40 -1.78 10.30
C ILE A 59 -4.84 -1.41 9.96
N ARG A 60 -5.75 -2.40 9.92
CA ARG A 60 -7.18 -2.17 9.66
C ARG A 60 -7.83 -1.25 10.71
N VAL A 61 -7.55 -1.48 11.99
CA VAL A 61 -8.10 -0.66 13.09
C VAL A 61 -7.61 0.79 13.01
N ILE A 62 -6.31 0.99 12.80
CA ILE A 62 -5.70 2.32 12.70
C ILE A 62 -6.28 3.08 11.50
N LEU A 63 -6.33 2.44 10.32
CA LEU A 63 -6.78 3.09 9.08
C LEU A 63 -8.30 3.30 8.99
N LYS A 64 -9.11 2.61 9.80
CA LYS A 64 -10.58 2.78 9.83
C LYS A 64 -11.02 4.22 10.12
N THR A 65 -10.24 4.97 10.90
CA THR A 65 -10.55 6.36 11.29
C THR A 65 -9.64 7.39 10.63
N SER A 66 -8.67 6.93 9.83
CA SER A 66 -7.70 7.76 9.13
C SER A 66 -8.27 8.45 7.89
N LYS A 67 -7.64 9.55 7.47
CA LYS A 67 -7.87 10.10 6.14
C LYS A 67 -7.16 9.21 5.10
N PRO A 68 -7.67 9.14 3.86
CA PRO A 68 -7.06 8.31 2.81
C PRO A 68 -5.57 8.57 2.57
N LYS A 69 -5.10 9.81 2.78
CA LYS A 69 -3.67 10.17 2.60
C LYS A 69 -2.76 9.65 3.71
N ASP A 70 -3.30 9.21 4.84
CA ASP A 70 -2.49 8.81 6.00
C ASP A 70 -1.88 7.41 5.81
N VAL A 71 -2.38 6.62 4.87
CA VAL A 71 -1.82 5.29 4.53
C VAL A 71 -0.39 5.38 4.01
N ASP A 72 -0.07 6.46 3.27
CA ASP A 72 1.26 6.73 2.70
C ASP A 72 2.07 7.70 3.57
N ALA A 73 1.78 7.79 4.87
CA ALA A 73 2.64 8.52 5.80
C ALA A 73 4.07 7.98 5.73
N THR A 74 5.06 8.88 5.76
CA THR A 74 6.49 8.53 5.63
C THR A 74 7.22 8.63 6.97
N CYS A 75 8.33 7.91 7.16
CA CYS A 75 9.20 8.08 8.34
C CYS A 75 10.67 8.25 7.95
N SER A 76 11.41 9.07 8.70
CA SER A 76 12.82 9.34 8.38
C SER A 76 13.74 8.13 8.59
N ASP A 77 13.39 7.21 9.50
CA ASP A 77 14.17 6.01 9.81
C ASP A 77 14.24 5.03 8.63
N PHE A 78 13.31 5.14 7.68
CA PHE A 78 13.28 4.33 6.47
C PHE A 78 13.48 5.15 5.18
N ASN A 79 14.35 6.17 5.22
CA ASN A 79 14.62 7.09 4.11
C ASN A 79 13.36 7.78 3.59
N PHE A 80 12.48 8.23 4.49
CA PHE A 80 11.15 8.75 4.15
C PHE A 80 10.28 7.76 3.35
N GLY A 81 10.51 6.46 3.56
CA GLY A 81 9.64 5.39 3.10
C GLY A 81 8.34 5.32 3.90
N THR A 82 7.33 4.70 3.29
CA THR A 82 6.00 4.46 3.86
C THR A 82 5.94 3.18 4.67
N ALA A 83 4.83 2.93 5.36
CA ALA A 83 4.56 1.65 6.00
C ALA A 83 4.69 0.45 5.03
N LEU A 84 4.36 0.64 3.75
CA LEU A 84 4.49 -0.41 2.72
C LEU A 84 5.96 -0.74 2.41
N HIS A 85 6.87 0.25 2.45
CA HIS A 85 8.31 0.00 2.32
C HIS A 85 8.84 -0.82 3.49
N ILE A 86 8.40 -0.50 4.71
CA ILE A 86 8.83 -1.18 5.93
C ILE A 86 8.37 -2.64 5.91
N ALA A 87 7.09 -2.88 5.60
CA ALA A 87 6.54 -4.23 5.48
C ALA A 87 7.26 -5.05 4.40
N ALA A 88 7.56 -4.44 3.25
CA ALA A 88 8.30 -5.08 2.16
C ALA A 88 9.73 -5.49 2.58
N TYR A 89 10.46 -4.58 3.23
CA TYR A 89 11.84 -4.83 3.67
C TYR A 89 11.92 -5.91 4.75
N ASN A 90 10.98 -5.92 5.69
CA ASN A 90 10.92 -6.88 6.79
C ASN A 90 10.27 -8.23 6.42
N LEU A 91 9.85 -8.42 5.16
CA LEU A 91 9.13 -9.61 4.70
C LEU A 91 7.79 -9.86 5.42
N CYS A 92 7.12 -8.79 5.86
CA CYS A 92 5.82 -8.84 6.54
C CYS A 92 4.68 -9.00 5.51
N ALA A 93 4.48 -10.22 5.01
CA ALA A 93 3.53 -10.50 3.92
C ALA A 93 2.08 -10.13 4.27
N GLY A 94 1.67 -10.35 5.53
CA GLY A 94 0.33 -10.00 6.00
C GLY A 94 0.08 -8.50 5.96
N ALA A 95 1.04 -7.71 6.42
CA ALA A 95 1.02 -6.26 6.39
C ALA A 95 1.08 -5.72 4.96
N VAL A 96 1.92 -6.27 4.08
CA VAL A 96 1.98 -5.86 2.66
C VAL A 96 0.60 -6.01 2.01
N LYS A 97 0.00 -7.20 2.11
CA LYS A 97 -1.32 -7.47 1.55
C LYS A 97 -2.37 -6.50 2.11
N CYS A 98 -2.41 -6.35 3.43
CA CYS A 98 -3.37 -5.47 4.08
C CYS A 98 -3.19 -4.00 3.67
N LEU A 99 -1.96 -3.50 3.59
CA LEU A 99 -1.70 -2.10 3.19
C LEU A 99 -2.15 -1.84 1.74
N LEU A 100 -1.89 -2.78 0.83
CA LEU A 100 -2.38 -2.70 -0.56
C LEU A 100 -3.92 -2.68 -0.62
N GLU A 101 -4.58 -3.54 0.16
CA GLU A 101 -6.05 -3.55 0.30
C GLU A 101 -6.60 -2.23 0.87
N GLN A 102 -5.83 -1.56 1.73
CA GLN A 102 -6.16 -0.25 2.28
C GLN A 102 -5.75 0.93 1.39
N GLY A 103 -5.30 0.67 0.16
CA GLY A 103 -5.00 1.70 -0.84
C GLY A 103 -3.62 2.35 -0.72
N ALA A 104 -2.66 1.70 -0.03
CA ALA A 104 -1.27 2.13 -0.04
C ALA A 104 -0.72 2.16 -1.47
N ASN A 105 0.05 3.18 -1.82
CA ASN A 105 0.58 3.34 -3.17
C ASN A 105 1.82 2.44 -3.40
N PRO A 106 1.74 1.39 -4.24
CA PRO A 106 2.87 0.49 -4.51
C PRO A 106 3.96 1.12 -5.37
N ALA A 107 3.71 2.29 -5.96
CA ALA A 107 4.67 3.06 -6.75
C ALA A 107 5.23 4.28 -6.00
N PHE A 108 4.95 4.42 -4.70
CA PHE A 108 5.50 5.50 -3.89
C PHE A 108 7.03 5.40 -3.85
N ARG A 109 7.74 6.51 -4.10
CA ARG A 109 9.19 6.54 -4.03
C ARG A 109 9.66 7.18 -2.73
N ASN A 110 10.52 6.48 -2.00
CA ASN A 110 11.24 7.05 -0.85
C ASN A 110 12.31 8.08 -1.30
N ASP A 111 13.06 8.68 -0.38
CA ASP A 111 14.10 9.68 -0.70
C ASP A 111 15.27 9.12 -1.52
N LYS A 112 15.44 7.79 -1.55
CA LYS A 112 16.42 7.11 -2.42
C LYS A 112 15.86 6.81 -3.81
N GLY A 113 14.63 7.21 -4.10
CA GLY A 113 13.94 6.93 -5.37
C GLY A 113 13.43 5.50 -5.51
N GLN A 114 13.49 4.71 -4.44
CA GLN A 114 13.10 3.30 -4.43
C GLN A 114 11.60 3.16 -4.18
N ILE A 115 10.93 2.26 -4.89
CA ILE A 115 9.56 1.82 -4.58
C ILE A 115 9.58 0.67 -3.54
N PRO A 116 8.45 0.30 -2.92
CA PRO A 116 8.41 -0.83 -1.98
C PRO A 116 8.97 -2.13 -2.54
N ALA A 117 8.78 -2.42 -3.83
CA ALA A 117 9.33 -3.64 -4.45
C ALA A 117 10.87 -3.63 -4.55
N ASP A 118 11.50 -2.45 -4.58
CA ASP A 118 12.95 -2.29 -4.68
C ASP A 118 13.67 -2.52 -3.34
N VAL A 119 12.94 -2.41 -2.21
CA VAL A 119 13.49 -2.64 -0.87
C VAL A 119 13.27 -4.07 -0.37
N VAL A 120 12.58 -4.91 -1.14
CA VAL A 120 12.46 -6.34 -0.81
C VAL A 120 13.84 -6.99 -0.89
N PRO A 121 14.31 -7.66 0.17
CA PRO A 121 15.59 -8.39 0.15
C PRO A 121 15.66 -9.38 -1.01
N ASP A 122 16.79 -9.42 -1.72
CA ASP A 122 16.97 -10.34 -2.84
C ASP A 122 17.11 -11.79 -2.32
N PRO A 123 16.30 -12.75 -2.80
CA PRO A 123 16.43 -14.15 -2.44
C PRO A 123 17.83 -14.74 -2.65
N VAL A 124 18.61 -14.20 -3.61
CA VAL A 124 19.97 -14.67 -3.90
C VAL A 124 20.96 -14.33 -2.78
N ASP A 125 20.72 -13.23 -2.06
CA ASP A 125 21.56 -12.78 -0.96
C ASP A 125 21.24 -13.50 0.36
N MET A 126 20.18 -14.32 0.39
CA MET A 126 19.75 -15.05 1.58
C MET A 126 20.51 -16.37 1.76
N PRO A 127 20.93 -16.71 3.00
CA PRO A 127 21.49 -18.02 3.31
C PRO A 127 20.52 -19.15 2.96
N LEU A 128 21.04 -20.31 2.54
CA LEU A 128 20.24 -21.49 2.16
C LEU A 128 19.28 -21.95 3.28
N GLU A 129 19.64 -21.72 4.53
CA GLU A 129 18.84 -22.05 5.71
C GLU A 129 17.57 -21.19 5.84
N MET A 130 17.47 -20.07 5.10
CA MET A 130 16.34 -19.14 5.11
C MET A 130 15.44 -19.31 3.88
N ALA A 131 15.26 -20.54 3.41
CA ALA A 131 14.46 -20.85 2.21
C ALA A 131 13.01 -20.32 2.30
N ASP A 132 12.39 -20.38 3.47
CA ASP A 132 11.03 -19.85 3.69
C ASP A 132 10.99 -18.31 3.56
N ALA A 133 12.02 -17.62 4.04
CA ALA A 133 12.13 -16.17 3.89
C ALA A 133 12.38 -15.78 2.42
N ALA A 134 13.20 -16.55 1.70
CA ALA A 134 13.44 -16.35 0.27
C ALA A 134 12.16 -16.55 -0.57
N ALA A 135 11.35 -17.55 -0.23
CA ALA A 135 10.04 -17.77 -0.84
C ALA A 135 9.08 -16.59 -0.53
N THR A 136 9.05 -16.14 0.72
CA THR A 136 8.24 -14.99 1.15
C THR A 136 8.65 -13.69 0.44
N ALA A 137 9.95 -13.45 0.28
CA ALA A 137 10.48 -12.30 -0.47
C ALA A 137 10.02 -12.32 -1.93
N LYS A 138 10.08 -13.49 -2.57
CA LYS A 138 9.58 -13.65 -3.95
C LYS A 138 8.09 -13.38 -4.06
N GLU A 139 7.29 -13.88 -3.11
CA GLU A 139 5.85 -13.64 -3.07
C GLU A 139 5.52 -12.15 -2.88
N ILE A 140 6.14 -11.49 -1.90
CA ILE A 140 5.94 -10.06 -1.62
C ILE A 140 6.32 -9.21 -2.84
N LYS A 141 7.47 -9.50 -3.45
CA LYS A 141 7.93 -8.77 -4.64
C LYS A 141 6.92 -8.91 -5.79
N GLN A 142 6.40 -10.11 -6.02
CA GLN A 142 5.37 -10.34 -7.03
C GLN A 142 4.08 -9.56 -6.70
N MET A 143 3.60 -9.62 -5.46
CA MET A 143 2.39 -8.90 -5.03
C MET A 143 2.50 -7.38 -5.23
N LEU A 144 3.66 -6.81 -4.92
CA LEU A 144 3.91 -5.39 -5.10
C LEU A 144 3.96 -5.01 -6.58
N LEU A 145 4.62 -5.81 -7.42
CA LEU A 145 4.68 -5.58 -8.86
C LEU A 145 3.31 -5.69 -9.53
N ASP A 146 2.50 -6.67 -9.12
CA ASP A 146 1.13 -6.86 -9.63
C ASP A 146 0.20 -5.72 -9.21
N ALA A 147 0.47 -5.09 -8.07
CA ALA A 147 -0.31 -3.96 -7.57
C ALA A 147 0.03 -2.63 -8.27
N VAL A 148 1.18 -2.50 -8.93
CA VAL A 148 1.52 -1.30 -9.69
C VAL A 148 0.52 -1.17 -10.85
N PRO A 149 -0.29 -0.09 -10.91
CA PRO A 149 -1.19 0.12 -12.04
C PRO A 149 -0.35 0.10 -13.30
N LEU A 150 -0.76 -0.66 -14.32
CA LEU A 150 -0.18 -0.59 -15.65
C LEU A 150 -0.26 0.88 -16.10
N SER A 151 0.82 1.63 -15.88
CA SER A 151 0.95 2.94 -16.45
C SER A 151 1.14 2.68 -17.93
N CYS A 152 0.06 2.75 -18.69
CA CYS A 152 0.16 2.93 -20.12
C CYS A 152 0.87 4.28 -20.30
N ASN A 153 2.21 4.25 -20.33
CA ASN A 153 3.05 5.32 -20.82
C ASN A 153 2.83 5.40 -22.33
N ILE A 154 1.61 5.75 -22.74
CA ILE A 154 1.37 6.27 -24.06
C ILE A 154 1.96 7.66 -24.01
N SER A 155 3.24 7.74 -24.33
CA SER A 155 3.88 9.00 -24.66
C SER A 155 3.01 9.67 -25.72
N LYS A 156 2.73 10.97 -25.55
CA LYS A 156 1.92 11.76 -26.49
C LYS A 156 2.41 11.64 -27.96
N ALA A 157 3.67 11.24 -28.14
CA ALA A 157 4.32 10.94 -29.41
C ALA A 157 3.87 9.63 -30.09
N MET A 158 3.27 8.69 -29.35
CA MET A 158 2.72 7.41 -29.85
C MET A 158 1.20 7.44 -30.02
N LEU A 159 0.53 8.54 -29.66
CA LEU A 159 -0.83 8.77 -30.15
C LEU A 159 -0.69 9.21 -31.62
N PRO A 160 -1.11 8.40 -32.61
CA PRO A 160 -1.28 8.91 -33.96
C PRO A 160 -2.21 10.12 -33.87
N ASN A 161 -1.92 11.17 -34.64
CA ASN A 161 -2.56 12.47 -34.52
C ASN A 161 -4.10 12.35 -34.64
N TYR A 162 -4.80 12.28 -33.51
CA TYR A 162 -6.25 12.01 -33.44
C TYR A 162 -7.08 13.30 -33.47
N ASP A 163 -6.48 14.44 -33.78
CA ASP A 163 -7.12 15.77 -33.84
C ASP A 163 -8.37 15.80 -34.74
N HIS A 164 -8.54 14.81 -35.62
CA HIS A 164 -9.67 14.67 -36.53
C HIS A 164 -10.52 13.40 -36.33
N VAL A 165 -10.21 12.57 -35.33
CA VAL A 165 -10.96 11.33 -35.08
C VAL A 165 -11.94 11.58 -33.93
N THR A 166 -13.23 11.47 -34.25
CA THR A 166 -14.29 11.59 -33.23
C THR A 166 -14.06 10.58 -32.11
N GLY A 167 -14.25 10.99 -30.85
CA GLY A 167 -14.05 10.10 -29.68
C GLY A 167 -14.85 8.79 -29.78
N LYS A 168 -15.99 8.80 -30.48
CA LYS A 168 -16.78 7.61 -30.80
C LYS A 168 -16.03 6.61 -31.70
N ALA A 169 -15.31 7.07 -32.71
CA ALA A 169 -14.53 6.21 -33.60
C ALA A 169 -13.34 5.58 -32.86
N MET A 170 -12.69 6.32 -31.96
CA MET A 170 -11.60 5.80 -31.12
C MET A 170 -12.08 4.74 -30.12
N LEU A 171 -13.25 4.94 -29.51
CA LEU A 171 -13.86 3.91 -28.64
C LEU A 171 -14.18 2.64 -29.44
N THR A 172 -14.70 2.81 -30.67
CA THR A 172 -15.08 1.68 -31.53
C THR A 172 -13.87 0.86 -31.98
N SER A 173 -12.72 1.48 -32.27
CA SER A 173 -11.49 0.75 -32.64
C SER A 173 -10.90 -0.04 -31.46
N LEU A 174 -11.19 0.38 -30.23
CA LEU A 174 -10.86 -0.35 -29.01
C LEU A 174 -11.92 -1.40 -28.62
N GLY A 175 -12.95 -1.59 -29.45
CA GLY A 175 -14.03 -2.55 -29.19
C GLY A 175 -15.03 -2.10 -28.12
N LEU A 176 -14.95 -0.85 -27.67
CA LEU A 176 -15.82 -0.28 -26.64
C LEU A 176 -16.99 0.47 -27.28
N LYS A 177 -18.19 0.27 -26.75
CA LYS A 177 -19.42 0.93 -27.18
C LYS A 177 -19.91 1.88 -26.09
N LEU A 178 -20.64 2.93 -26.49
CA LEU A 178 -21.38 3.74 -25.52
C LEU A 178 -22.37 2.85 -24.77
N GLY A 179 -22.42 3.02 -23.45
CA GLY A 179 -23.20 2.16 -22.57
C GLY A 179 -22.46 0.93 -22.03
N ASP A 180 -21.24 0.66 -22.50
CA ASP A 180 -20.42 -0.41 -21.91
C ASP A 180 -20.00 -0.02 -20.49
N ARG A 181 -19.99 -1.05 -19.62
CA ARG A 181 -19.51 -0.93 -18.24
C ARG A 181 -18.01 -1.10 -18.24
N VAL A 182 -17.31 -0.03 -17.90
CA VAL A 182 -15.85 -0.03 -17.74
C VAL A 182 -15.49 0.16 -16.27
N VAL A 183 -14.40 -0.45 -15.84
CA VAL A 183 -13.89 -0.28 -14.48
C VAL A 183 -12.71 0.69 -14.54
N ILE A 184 -12.84 1.83 -13.89
CA ILE A 184 -11.79 2.84 -13.79
C ILE A 184 -11.47 3.01 -12.31
N ALA A 185 -10.22 2.75 -11.91
CA ALA A 185 -9.75 2.84 -10.51
C ALA A 185 -10.66 2.09 -9.50
N GLY A 186 -11.10 0.89 -9.85
CA GLY A 186 -11.96 0.05 -9.00
C GLY A 186 -13.43 0.45 -8.94
N GLN A 187 -13.84 1.55 -9.60
CA GLN A 187 -15.23 1.98 -9.69
C GLN A 187 -15.82 1.57 -11.04
N LYS A 188 -17.05 1.02 -11.03
CA LYS A 188 -17.82 0.72 -12.25
C LYS A 188 -18.40 2.01 -12.80
N VAL A 189 -17.98 2.41 -14.00
CA VAL A 189 -18.40 3.64 -14.68
C VAL A 189 -19.02 3.26 -16.03
N PHE A 190 -20.01 4.04 -16.46
CA PHE A 190 -20.62 3.90 -17.78
C PHE A 190 -20.01 4.90 -18.76
N LEU A 191 -19.72 4.44 -19.97
CA LEU A 191 -19.32 5.31 -21.08
C LEU A 191 -20.51 6.13 -21.58
N HIS A 192 -20.59 7.40 -21.18
CA HIS A 192 -21.53 8.40 -21.70
C HIS A 192 -20.76 9.54 -22.39
N LEU A 193 -21.16 9.92 -23.61
CA LEU A 193 -20.71 11.16 -24.24
C LEU A 193 -21.66 12.29 -23.85
N PHE A 194 -21.14 13.36 -23.26
CA PHE A 194 -21.84 14.64 -23.22
C PHE A 194 -21.70 15.30 -24.60
N GLN A 195 -22.79 15.37 -25.37
CA GLN A 195 -22.86 16.29 -26.51
C GLN A 195 -22.92 17.71 -25.95
N ARG A 196 -21.95 18.55 -26.30
CA ARG A 196 -22.09 20.01 -26.27
C ARG A 196 -22.52 20.49 -27.65
#